data_AF-A0A3N4MBD3-F1
#
_entry.id   AF-A0A3N4MBD3-F1
#
_cell.length_a   1.000
_cell.length_b   1.000
_cell.length_c   1.000
_cell.angle_alpha   90.00
_cell.angle_beta   90.00
_cell.angle_gamma   90.00
#
_symmetry.space_group_name_H-M   'P 1'
#
loop_
_entity.id
_entity.type
_entity.pdbx_description
1 polymer ?
#
loop_
_entity_poly.entity_id
_entity_poly.type
_entity_poly.pdbx_seq_one_letter_code
_entity_poly.pdbx_strand_id
1 'polypeptide(L)'
;MQKLLIRILPVAAVMALAACQGGNTATNAAALKDSLEIDSLSAVVMTIHDEGMAKMMTIRRLKTRVDEIKDSLAAKKADTTAYFTTGKMLDSATAAMNTWMTGYDMELKDKNAPEKKAYLEAEKKKITDVQDLMQNTIKGAKTLLKEE
;
A
#
# COMPACT_ATOMS: atom_id res chain seq x y z
N MET A 1 -69.55 -46.08 -10.27
CA MET A 1 -69.46 -44.89 -11.15
C MET A 1 -67.98 -44.59 -11.34
N GLN A 2 -67.29 -45.31 -12.24
CA GLN A 2 -66.99 -44.96 -13.65
C GLN A 2 -65.93 -43.82 -13.74
N LYS A 3 -64.64 -44.19 -13.67
CA LYS A 3 -63.67 -44.45 -14.78
C LYS A 3 -62.93 -43.19 -15.27
N LEU A 4 -61.63 -43.16 -14.98
CA LEU A 4 -60.49 -43.07 -15.92
C LEU A 4 -60.70 -42.29 -17.25
N LEU A 5 -59.83 -41.30 -17.53
CA LEU A 5 -58.97 -41.15 -18.73
C LEU A 5 -58.79 -39.70 -19.23
N ILE A 6 -57.54 -39.22 -19.12
CA ILE A 6 -56.65 -38.65 -20.16
C ILE A 6 -57.28 -37.68 -21.19
N ARG A 7 -56.76 -36.44 -21.24
CA ARG A 7 -56.39 -35.78 -22.50
C ARG A 7 -55.11 -34.93 -22.36
N ILE A 8 -54.33 -35.02 -23.43
CA ILE A 8 -52.97 -34.55 -23.69
C ILE A 8 -52.96 -33.06 -24.10
N LEU A 9 -51.87 -32.35 -23.74
CA LEU A 9 -51.24 -31.10 -24.27
C LEU A 9 -51.79 -30.43 -25.57
N PRO A 10 -51.50 -29.14 -25.91
CA PRO A 10 -50.26 -28.38 -25.60
C PRO A 10 -50.40 -26.83 -25.42
N VAL A 11 -49.23 -26.17 -25.30
CA VAL A 11 -48.92 -24.77 -25.71
C VAL A 11 -48.98 -23.65 -24.65
N ALA A 12 -47.79 -23.34 -24.15
CA ALA A 12 -47.20 -22.00 -24.00
C ALA A 12 -48.13 -20.80 -23.76
N ALA A 13 -48.18 -20.35 -22.51
CA ALA A 13 -48.40 -18.95 -22.19
C ALA A 13 -47.06 -18.34 -21.78
N VAL A 14 -46.41 -17.69 -22.75
CA VAL A 14 -45.26 -16.81 -22.58
C VAL A 14 -45.66 -15.70 -21.61
N MET A 15 -45.22 -15.77 -20.36
CA MET A 15 -45.13 -14.57 -19.52
C MET A 15 -43.88 -13.81 -19.96
N ALA A 16 -44.11 -12.77 -20.75
CA ALA A 16 -43.08 -11.87 -21.21
C ALA A 16 -42.37 -11.21 -20.02
N LEU A 17 -41.05 -11.43 -19.97
CA LEU A 17 -40.10 -10.63 -19.23
C LEU A 17 -40.17 -9.19 -19.75
N ALA A 18 -40.70 -8.26 -18.96
CA ALA A 18 -40.61 -6.84 -19.27
C ALA A 18 -40.59 -5.99 -17.99
N ALA A 19 -39.48 -6.05 -17.27
CA ALA A 19 -39.05 -4.97 -16.39
C ALA A 19 -37.53 -5.05 -16.11
N CYS A 20 -36.72 -5.12 -17.17
CA CYS A 20 -35.35 -4.60 -17.05
C CYS A 20 -35.49 -3.08 -16.91
N GLN A 21 -35.39 -2.58 -15.69
CA GLN A 21 -35.20 -1.17 -15.39
C GLN A 21 -33.96 -0.69 -16.15
N GLY A 22 -34.18 -0.02 -17.29
CA GLY A 22 -33.16 0.64 -18.09
C GLY A 22 -32.65 1.91 -17.41
N GLY A 23 -32.06 1.76 -16.23
CA GLY A 23 -31.34 2.81 -15.51
C GLY A 23 -29.86 2.80 -15.87
N ASN A 24 -29.48 3.61 -16.85
CA ASN A 24 -28.15 4.23 -17.00
C ASN A 24 -26.89 3.33 -16.98
N THR A 25 -26.78 2.39 -17.93
CA THR A 25 -25.61 1.52 -18.12
C THR A 25 -24.28 2.29 -18.29
N ALA A 26 -24.31 3.48 -18.90
CA ALA A 26 -23.11 4.29 -19.16
C ALA A 26 -22.52 4.94 -17.88
N THR A 27 -23.34 5.39 -16.92
CA THR A 27 -22.82 5.95 -15.66
C THR A 27 -22.30 4.87 -14.72
N ASN A 28 -22.90 3.67 -14.76
CA ASN A 28 -22.40 2.54 -13.99
C ASN A 28 -21.04 2.05 -14.51
N ALA A 29 -20.80 2.09 -15.83
CA ALA A 29 -19.50 1.75 -16.41
C ALA A 29 -18.40 2.76 -16.05
N ALA A 30 -18.71 4.07 -16.06
CA ALA A 30 -17.74 5.11 -15.69
C ALA A 30 -17.38 5.04 -14.19
N ALA A 31 -18.38 4.90 -13.31
CA ALA A 31 -18.15 4.76 -11.87
C ALA A 31 -17.36 3.48 -11.53
N LEU A 32 -17.64 2.37 -12.23
CA LEU A 32 -16.86 1.14 -12.09
C LEU A 32 -15.41 1.32 -12.52
N LYS A 33 -15.17 1.97 -13.67
CA LYS A 33 -13.82 2.28 -14.14
C LYS A 33 -13.05 3.13 -13.13
N ASP A 34 -13.68 4.16 -12.58
CA ASP A 34 -13.05 5.01 -11.56
C ASP A 34 -12.69 4.24 -10.29
N SER A 35 -13.58 3.35 -9.82
CA SER A 35 -13.31 2.47 -8.68
C SER A 35 -12.09 1.59 -8.92
N LEU A 36 -12.02 0.93 -10.09
CA LEU A 36 -10.90 0.05 -10.44
C LEU A 36 -9.57 0.79 -10.51
N GLU A 37 -9.56 2.01 -11.06
CA GLU A 37 -8.36 2.84 -11.11
C GLU A 37 -7.90 3.26 -9.70
N ILE A 38 -8.84 3.64 -8.82
CA ILE A 38 -8.55 3.98 -7.42
C ILE A 38 -8.00 2.77 -6.67
N ASP A 39 -8.61 1.60 -6.82
CA ASP A 39 -8.18 0.36 -6.16
C ASP A 39 -6.79 -0.05 -6.63
N SER A 40 -6.53 0.04 -7.94
CA SER A 40 -5.21 -0.25 -8.52
C SER A 40 -4.15 0.71 -7.98
N LEU A 41 -4.45 2.00 -7.88
CA LEU A 41 -3.51 2.98 -7.39
C LEU A 41 -3.23 2.83 -5.89
N SER A 42 -4.28 2.53 -5.11
CA SER A 42 -4.15 2.18 -3.69
C SER A 42 -3.28 0.94 -3.48
N ALA A 43 -3.47 -0.10 -4.29
CA ALA A 43 -2.64 -1.31 -4.24
C ALA A 43 -1.16 -1.02 -4.53
N VAL A 44 -0.86 -0.12 -5.48
CA VAL A 44 0.51 0.31 -5.77
C VAL A 44 1.13 1.02 -4.57
N VAL A 45 0.41 1.96 -3.93
CA VAL A 45 0.87 2.65 -2.73
C VAL A 45 1.19 1.64 -1.62
N MET A 46 0.27 0.70 -1.36
CA MET A 46 0.44 -0.31 -0.31
C MET A 46 1.58 -1.29 -0.60
N THR A 47 1.80 -1.63 -1.88
CA THR A 47 2.94 -2.49 -2.27
C THR A 47 4.27 -1.83 -1.89
N ILE A 48 4.43 -0.53 -2.17
CA ILE A 48 5.65 0.21 -1.82
C ILE A 48 5.81 0.31 -0.30
N HIS A 49 4.72 0.56 0.42
CA HIS A 49 4.68 0.52 1.89
C HIS A 49 5.17 -0.83 2.42
N ASP A 50 4.61 -1.94 1.93
CA ASP A 50 4.93 -3.29 2.41
C ASP A 50 6.40 -3.66 2.13
N GLU A 51 6.91 -3.29 0.95
CA GLU A 51 8.32 -3.44 0.61
C GLU A 51 9.24 -2.62 1.53
N GLY A 52 8.80 -1.42 1.93
CA GLY A 52 9.49 -0.61 2.94
C GLY A 52 9.44 -1.27 4.32
N MET A 53 8.27 -1.73 4.75
CA MET A 53 8.06 -2.39 6.04
C MET A 53 8.88 -3.68 6.19
N ALA A 54 9.05 -4.45 5.10
CA ALA A 54 9.92 -5.62 5.07
C ALA A 54 11.39 -5.30 5.43
N LYS A 55 11.81 -4.03 5.30
CA LYS A 55 13.17 -3.59 5.62
C LYS A 55 13.34 -3.04 7.04
N MET A 56 12.26 -2.90 7.81
CA MET A 56 12.31 -2.31 9.17
C MET A 56 13.19 -3.11 10.13
N MET A 57 13.12 -4.45 10.07
CA MET A 57 14.00 -5.30 10.89
C MET A 57 15.47 -5.17 10.50
N THR A 58 15.76 -4.98 9.22
CA THR A 58 17.12 -4.73 8.73
C THR A 58 17.65 -3.39 9.25
N ILE A 59 16.85 -2.32 9.20
CA ILE A 59 17.21 -1.00 9.76
C ILE A 59 17.50 -1.12 11.25
N ARG A 60 16.63 -1.77 12.01
CA ARG A 60 16.81 -1.96 13.46
C ARG A 60 18.10 -2.70 13.78
N ARG A 61 18.39 -3.81 13.08
CA ARG A 61 19.63 -4.57 13.27
C ARG A 61 20.87 -3.74 12.95
N LEU A 62 20.86 -3.03 11.83
CA LEU A 62 21.97 -2.15 11.43
C LEU A 62 22.18 -1.03 12.46
N LYS A 63 21.09 -0.46 13.01
CA LYS A 63 21.16 0.57 14.05
C LYS A 63 21.86 0.07 15.29
N THR A 64 21.47 -1.12 15.79
CA THR A 64 22.15 -1.76 16.93
C THR A 64 23.65 -1.89 16.69
N ARG A 65 24.05 -2.43 15.52
CA ARG A 65 25.48 -2.60 15.18
C ARG A 65 26.24 -1.28 15.06
N VAL A 66 25.62 -0.27 14.45
CA VAL A 66 26.21 1.06 14.32
C VAL A 66 26.44 1.67 15.70
N ASP A 67 25.48 1.55 16.62
CA ASP A 67 25.63 2.05 17.98
C ASP A 67 26.71 1.30 18.77
N GLU A 68 26.75 -0.03 18.70
CA GLU A 68 27.77 -0.84 19.38
C GLU A 68 29.19 -0.43 18.97
N ILE A 69 29.43 -0.23 17.67
CA ILE A 69 30.74 0.19 17.17
C ILE A 69 31.03 1.64 17.57
N LYS A 70 30.04 2.54 17.44
CA LYS A 70 30.15 3.94 17.88
C LYS A 70 30.55 4.02 19.34
N ASP A 71 29.90 3.26 20.22
CA ASP A 71 30.16 3.27 21.66
C ASP A 71 31.55 2.68 21.97
N SER A 72 31.96 1.63 21.27
CA SER A 72 33.32 1.06 21.36
C SER A 72 34.42 2.05 20.92
N LEU A 73 34.19 2.79 19.84
CA LEU A 73 35.11 3.84 19.37
C LEU A 73 35.15 5.03 20.33
N ALA A 74 34.00 5.45 20.86
CA ALA A 74 33.90 6.52 21.85
C ALA A 74 34.70 6.20 23.12
N ALA A 75 34.60 4.96 23.62
CA ALA A 75 35.38 4.50 24.77
C ALA A 75 36.90 4.58 24.54
N LYS A 76 37.34 4.45 23.29
CA LYS A 76 38.74 4.58 22.85
C LYS A 76 39.12 6.02 22.45
N LYS A 77 38.21 6.99 22.60
CA LYS A 77 38.36 8.38 22.14
C LYS A 77 38.70 8.48 20.65
N ALA A 78 38.22 7.53 19.85
CA ALA A 78 38.37 7.54 18.39
C ALA A 78 37.24 8.34 17.72
N ASP A 79 37.41 8.68 16.44
CA ASP A 79 36.37 9.37 15.67
C ASP A 79 35.13 8.49 15.46
N THR A 80 33.97 9.03 15.84
CA THR A 80 32.66 8.36 15.74
C THR A 80 31.74 9.01 14.71
N THR A 81 32.19 10.04 13.98
CA THR A 81 31.34 10.92 13.17
C THR A 81 30.52 10.15 12.14
N ALA A 82 31.14 9.19 11.44
CA ALA A 82 30.46 8.37 10.44
C ALA A 82 29.35 7.51 11.08
N TYR A 83 29.64 6.81 12.18
CA TYR A 83 28.68 5.96 12.87
C TYR A 83 27.55 6.76 13.52
N PHE A 84 27.85 7.92 14.09
CA PHE A 84 26.80 8.81 14.62
C PHE A 84 25.85 9.26 13.50
N THR A 85 26.40 9.72 12.38
CA THR A 85 25.61 10.18 11.23
C THR A 85 24.76 9.05 10.66
N THR A 86 25.34 7.88 10.41
CA THR A 86 24.60 6.71 9.91
C THR A 86 23.52 6.26 10.90
N GLY A 87 23.80 6.29 12.20
CA GLY A 87 22.80 5.99 13.24
C GLY A 87 21.59 6.92 13.16
N LYS A 88 21.82 8.23 12.98
CA LYS A 88 20.74 9.22 12.79
C LYS A 88 19.96 9.01 11.50
N MET A 89 20.62 8.61 10.41
CA MET A 89 19.94 8.30 9.16
C MET A 89 19.02 7.08 9.31
N LEU A 90 19.46 6.04 10.02
CA LEU A 90 18.65 4.85 10.31
C LEU A 90 17.41 5.19 11.15
N ASP A 91 17.57 6.03 12.19
CA ASP A 91 16.43 6.54 12.97
C ASP A 91 15.47 7.35 12.10
N SER A 92 16.00 8.20 11.22
CA SER A 92 15.21 9.05 10.32
C SER A 92 14.41 8.22 9.31
N ALA A 93 14.98 7.15 8.78
CA ALA A 93 14.29 6.23 7.89
C ALA A 93 13.09 5.55 8.57
N THR A 94 13.26 5.08 9.82
CA THR A 94 12.14 4.55 10.62
C THR A 94 11.09 5.62 10.93
N ALA A 95 11.52 6.81 11.32
CA ALA A 95 10.60 7.91 11.62
C ALA A 95 9.79 8.34 10.39
N ALA A 96 10.41 8.36 9.21
CA ALA A 96 9.74 8.70 7.96
C ALA A 96 8.61 7.72 7.62
N MET A 97 8.85 6.41 7.72
CA MET A 97 7.81 5.39 7.52
C MET A 97 6.67 5.53 8.54
N ASN A 98 6.99 5.72 9.83
CA ASN A 98 5.97 5.92 10.87
C ASN A 98 5.14 7.19 10.64
N THR A 99 5.80 8.28 10.22
CA THR A 99 5.13 9.55 9.90
C THR A 99 4.19 9.38 8.71
N TRP A 100 4.62 8.63 7.68
CA TRP A 100 3.76 8.33 6.55
C TRP A 100 2.55 7.48 6.97
N MET A 101 2.76 6.39 7.71
CA MET A 101 1.67 5.51 8.16
C MET A 101 0.64 6.25 9.02
N THR A 102 1.08 7.17 9.88
CA THR A 102 0.17 7.97 10.73
C THR A 102 -0.56 9.06 9.97
N GLY A 103 -0.01 9.55 8.85
CA GLY A 103 -0.61 10.57 8.00
C GLY A 103 -1.44 10.03 6.84
N TYR A 104 -1.37 8.73 6.54
CA TYR A 104 -2.08 8.12 5.43
C TYR A 104 -3.57 7.94 5.75
N ASP A 105 -4.43 8.50 4.90
CA ASP A 105 -5.89 8.37 4.96
C ASP A 105 -6.31 7.11 4.20
N MET A 106 -6.51 6.02 4.95
CA MET A 106 -6.94 4.74 4.40
C MET A 106 -8.40 4.72 3.96
N GLU A 107 -9.24 5.56 4.57
CA GLU A 107 -10.69 5.50 4.36
C GLU A 107 -11.13 6.32 3.15
N LEU A 108 -10.43 7.40 2.84
CA LEU A 108 -10.70 8.30 1.72
C LEU A 108 -12.17 8.81 1.69
N LYS A 109 -12.85 8.82 2.85
CA LYS A 109 -14.31 9.02 2.93
C LYS A 109 -14.76 10.40 2.45
N ASP A 110 -13.94 11.41 2.69
CA ASP A 110 -14.27 12.82 2.38
C ASP A 110 -13.82 13.26 0.98
N LYS A 111 -13.51 12.31 0.07
CA LYS A 111 -12.96 12.60 -1.26
C LYS A 111 -13.85 12.03 -2.37
N ASN A 112 -14.10 12.79 -3.43
CA ASN A 112 -14.68 12.29 -4.67
C ASN A 112 -13.64 11.53 -5.52
N ALA A 113 -14.04 10.90 -6.63
CA ALA A 113 -13.13 10.04 -7.41
C ALA A 113 -11.87 10.76 -7.93
N PRO A 114 -11.95 11.96 -8.55
CA PRO A 114 -10.75 12.75 -8.89
C PRO A 114 -9.85 13.08 -7.69
N GLU A 115 -10.44 13.46 -6.56
CA GLU A 115 -9.68 13.77 -5.33
C GLU A 115 -8.99 12.55 -4.75
N LYS A 116 -9.63 11.38 -4.79
CA LYS A 116 -9.03 10.10 -4.38
C LYS A 116 -7.82 9.77 -5.23
N LYS A 117 -7.93 9.88 -6.56
CA LYS A 117 -6.81 9.62 -7.49
C LYS A 117 -5.65 10.59 -7.24
N ALA A 118 -5.93 11.89 -7.14
CA ALA A 118 -4.91 12.89 -6.87
C ALA A 118 -4.21 12.68 -5.52
N TYR A 119 -4.97 12.33 -4.48
CA TYR A 119 -4.42 11.99 -3.17
C TYR A 119 -3.50 10.76 -3.25
N LEU A 120 -3.96 9.67 -3.87
CA LEU A 120 -3.19 8.43 -3.98
C LEU A 120 -1.92 8.61 -4.83
N GLU A 121 -1.93 9.43 -5.88
CA GLU A 121 -0.70 9.76 -6.63
C GLU A 121 0.29 10.55 -5.76
N ALA A 122 -0.20 11.48 -4.95
CA ALA A 122 0.65 12.22 -4.02
C ALA A 122 1.23 11.29 -2.94
N GLU A 123 0.43 10.38 -2.39
CA GLU A 123 0.88 9.39 -1.41
C GLU A 123 1.86 8.39 -2.01
N LYS A 124 1.64 7.95 -3.25
CA LYS A 124 2.57 7.12 -4.01
C LYS A 124 3.95 7.77 -4.07
N LYS A 125 4.02 9.06 -4.44
CA LYS A 125 5.30 9.78 -4.46
C LYS A 125 5.95 9.81 -3.06
N LYS A 126 5.18 10.14 -2.02
CA LYS A 126 5.70 10.22 -0.64
C LYS A 126 6.26 8.87 -0.18
N ILE A 127 5.53 7.78 -0.38
CA ILE A 127 5.97 6.46 0.06
C ILE A 127 7.15 5.94 -0.77
N THR A 128 7.26 6.31 -2.06
CA THR A 128 8.48 6.08 -2.85
C THR A 128 9.68 6.82 -2.25
N ASP A 129 9.54 8.10 -1.91
CA ASP A 129 10.63 8.88 -1.28
C ASP A 129 11.06 8.26 0.07
N VAL A 130 10.10 7.76 0.87
CA VAL A 130 10.38 7.01 2.11
C VAL A 130 11.13 5.70 1.82
N GLN A 131 10.66 4.93 0.83
CA GLN A 131 11.29 3.67 0.44
C GLN A 131 12.73 3.90 0.00
N ASP A 132 12.98 4.91 -0.83
CA ASP A 132 14.33 5.26 -1.30
C ASP A 132 15.24 5.68 -0.15
N LEU A 133 14.73 6.48 0.80
CA LEU A 133 15.46 6.83 2.02
C LEU A 133 15.87 5.58 2.81
N MET A 134 14.94 4.64 2.99
CA MET A 134 15.22 3.37 3.68
C MET A 134 16.28 2.56 2.95
N GLN A 135 16.15 2.37 1.64
CA GLN A 135 17.10 1.61 0.83
C GLN A 135 18.51 2.22 0.84
N ASN A 136 18.60 3.54 0.62
CA ASN A 136 19.87 4.25 0.60
C ASN A 136 20.55 4.23 1.98
N THR A 137 19.78 4.39 3.04
CA THR A 137 20.30 4.33 4.42
C THR A 137 20.81 2.94 4.77
N ILE A 138 20.07 1.88 4.39
CA ILE A 138 20.50 0.49 4.57
C ILE A 138 21.82 0.24 3.83
N LYS A 139 21.90 0.66 2.55
CA LYS A 139 23.11 0.52 1.75
C LYS A 139 24.29 1.24 2.38
N GLY A 140 24.11 2.49 2.79
CA GLY A 140 25.17 3.27 3.45
C GLY A 140 25.63 2.64 4.76
N ALA A 141 24.71 2.14 5.58
CA ALA A 141 25.05 1.44 6.82
C ALA A 141 25.80 0.13 6.56
N LYS A 142 25.35 -0.69 5.59
CA LYS A 142 26.06 -1.90 5.18
C LYS A 142 27.47 -1.60 4.68
N THR A 143 27.65 -0.56 3.85
CA THR A 143 28.98 -0.13 3.41
C THR A 143 29.87 0.29 4.56
N LEU A 144 29.35 1.08 5.51
CA LEU A 144 30.11 1.51 6.70
C LEU A 144 30.52 0.31 7.58
N LEU A 145 29.61 -0.64 7.77
CA LEU A 145 29.81 -1.84 8.58
C LEU A 145 30.57 -2.97 7.86
N LYS A 146 30.84 -2.81 6.55
CA LYS A 146 31.43 -3.83 5.66
C LYS A 146 30.60 -5.12 5.64
N GLU A 147 29.29 -4.99 5.51
CA GLU A 147 28.33 -6.09 5.36
C GLU A 147 27.81 -6.20 3.93
N GLU A 148 27.47 -7.42 3.51
CA GLU A 148 26.77 -7.70 2.25
C GLU A 148 25.25 -7.44 2.35
#